data_AF-A9WKL2-F1
#
_entry.id   AF-A9WKL2-F1
#
_cell.length_a   1.000
_cell.length_b   1.000
_cell.length_c   1.000
_cell.angle_alpha   90.00
_cell.angle_beta   90.00
_cell.angle_gamma   90.00
#
_symmetry.space_group_name_H-M   'P 1'
#
loop_
_entity.id
_entity.type
_entity.pdbx_description
1 polymer ?
#
loop_
_entity_poly.entity_id
_entity_poly.type
_entity_poly.pdbx_seq_one_letter_code
_entity_poly.pdbx_strand_id
1 'polypeptide(L)'
;MTLFSRLRNSRLWVSAPAHQPDSAPFMVAYQRNRLFRGRDKELADLERWLCGDEQVTVVINGMAGVGKSQLASECAYRLRDHFPGGSSGCRWLTLRTSRPR
;
A
#
# COMPACT_ATOMS: atom_id res chain seq x y z
N MET A 1 18.58 -6.29 -25.41
CA MET A 1 19.23 -7.12 -24.37
C MET A 1 20.40 -6.33 -23.81
N THR A 2 20.24 -5.69 -22.65
CA THR A 2 21.34 -4.91 -22.04
C THR A 2 21.55 -5.41 -20.62
N LEU A 3 22.65 -6.14 -20.41
CA LEU A 3 23.08 -6.67 -19.13
C LEU A 3 24.15 -5.72 -18.58
N PHE A 4 23.80 -4.93 -17.55
CA PHE A 4 24.79 -4.21 -16.75
C PHE A 4 25.16 -5.09 -15.55
N SER A 5 26.34 -5.71 -15.57
CA SER A 5 26.94 -6.32 -14.39
C SER A 5 28.09 -5.44 -13.89
N ARG A 6 27.95 -4.90 -12.67
CA ARG A 6 29.09 -4.39 -11.89
C ARG A 6 29.54 -5.49 -10.94
N LEU A 7 30.71 -6.07 -11.20
CA LEU A 7 31.39 -6.96 -10.26
C LEU A 7 31.98 -6.14 -9.10
N ARG A 8 31.58 -6.45 -7.86
CA ARG A 8 32.37 -6.18 -6.65
C ARG A 8 32.28 -7.38 -5.71
N ASN A 9 33.45 -7.86 -5.26
CA ASN A 9 33.65 -8.94 -4.29
C ASN A 9 33.06 -10.32 -4.65
N SER A 10 33.37 -10.85 -5.84
CA SER A 10 33.25 -12.28 -6.19
C SER A 10 31.88 -12.93 -5.97
N ARG A 11 30.83 -12.13 -5.79
CA ARG A 11 29.43 -12.54 -5.75
C ARG A 11 28.73 -11.86 -6.90
N LEU A 12 28.22 -12.65 -7.83
CA LEU A 12 27.36 -12.18 -8.91
C LEU A 12 26.03 -11.73 -8.29
N TRP A 13 25.90 -10.44 -8.01
CA TRP A 13 24.60 -9.83 -7.83
C TRP A 13 24.02 -9.67 -9.24
N VAL A 14 23.24 -10.66 -9.68
CA VAL A 14 22.31 -10.42 -10.77
C VAL A 14 21.34 -9.40 -10.22
N SER A 15 21.49 -8.13 -10.60
CA SER A 15 20.39 -7.18 -10.47
C SER A 15 19.20 -7.85 -11.13
N ALA A 16 18.18 -8.18 -10.35
CA ALA A 16 16.93 -8.66 -10.92
C ALA A 16 16.59 -7.72 -12.08
N PRO A 17 16.28 -8.24 -13.28
CA PRO A 17 15.91 -7.37 -14.39
C PRO A 17 14.88 -6.40 -13.84
N ALA A 18 15.09 -5.09 -14.05
CA ALA A 18 14.15 -4.06 -13.62
C ALA A 18 12.77 -4.59 -13.99
N HIS A 19 11.98 -4.96 -12.98
CA HIS A 19 10.69 -5.56 -13.19
C HIS A 19 9.93 -4.49 -13.95
N GLN A 20 9.68 -4.70 -15.24
CA GLN A 20 8.64 -3.97 -15.91
C GLN A 20 7.43 -4.22 -15.03
N PRO A 21 6.83 -3.18 -14.43
CA PRO A 21 5.77 -3.38 -13.48
C PRO A 21 4.63 -4.03 -14.25
N ASP A 22 4.51 -5.35 -14.15
CA ASP A 22 3.23 -5.99 -14.31
C ASP A 22 2.32 -5.26 -13.32
N SER A 23 1.32 -4.57 -13.86
CA SER A 23 0.41 -3.70 -13.11
C SER A 23 0.05 -4.35 -11.78
N ALA A 24 0.55 -3.80 -10.67
CA ALA A 24 0.32 -4.43 -9.37
C ALA A 24 -1.20 -4.45 -9.11
N PRO A 25 -1.77 -5.61 -8.73
CA PRO A 25 -3.21 -5.71 -8.61
C PRO A 25 -3.72 -4.88 -7.43
N PHE A 26 -4.76 -4.09 -7.67
CA PHE A 26 -5.49 -3.38 -6.62
C PHE A 26 -6.38 -4.37 -5.85
N MET A 27 -5.90 -4.83 -4.70
CA MET A 27 -6.55 -5.79 -3.83
C MET A 27 -6.95 -5.13 -2.51
N VAL A 28 -8.21 -4.68 -2.43
CA VAL A 28 -8.84 -4.19 -1.19
C VAL A 28 -9.95 -5.17 -0.81
N ALA A 29 -10.01 -5.56 0.46
CA ALA A 29 -10.97 -6.59 0.92
C ALA A 29 -12.43 -6.13 0.88
N TYR A 30 -12.67 -4.81 0.93
CA TYR A 30 -14.00 -4.22 0.95
C TYR A 30 -14.24 -3.38 -0.29
N GLN A 31 -15.46 -3.41 -0.80
CA GLN A 31 -15.89 -2.53 -1.89
C GLN A 31 -15.95 -1.07 -1.43
N ARG A 32 -15.78 -0.13 -2.37
CA ARG A 32 -15.92 1.29 -2.08
C ARG A 32 -17.36 1.59 -1.65
N ASN A 33 -17.53 2.21 -0.48
CA ASN A 33 -18.84 2.57 0.03
C ASN A 33 -19.27 3.94 -0.51
N ARG A 34 -20.27 3.98 -1.39
CA ARG A 34 -20.81 5.22 -1.97
C ARG A 34 -21.47 6.16 -0.95
N LEU A 35 -21.86 5.63 0.21
CA LEU A 35 -22.47 6.37 1.30
C LEU A 35 -21.47 6.73 2.41
N PHE A 36 -20.16 6.55 2.17
CA PHE A 36 -19.14 6.97 3.12
C PHE A 36 -19.19 8.49 3.30
N ARG A 37 -19.34 8.94 4.55
CA ARG A 37 -19.48 10.36 4.92
C ARG A 37 -18.74 10.63 6.22
N GLY A 38 -18.29 11.87 6.38
CA GLY A 38 -17.45 12.30 7.48
C GLY A 38 -16.05 11.69 7.40
N ARG A 39 -15.20 12.03 8.36
CA ARG A 39 -13.78 11.62 8.41
C ARG A 39 -12.90 12.23 7.33
N ASP A 40 -13.32 13.33 6.73
CA ASP A 40 -12.56 14.01 5.68
C ASP A 40 -11.20 14.50 6.19
N LYS A 41 -11.12 14.90 7.46
CA LYS A 41 -9.86 15.26 8.11
C LYS A 41 -8.92 14.06 8.19
N GLU A 42 -9.38 12.93 8.71
CA GLU A 42 -8.56 11.72 8.81
C GLU A 42 -8.12 11.21 7.44
N LEU A 43 -8.96 11.31 6.41
CA LEU A 43 -8.58 10.98 5.04
C LEU A 43 -7.51 11.94 4.50
N ALA A 44 -7.65 13.24 4.71
CA ALA A 44 -6.66 14.22 4.29
C ALA A 44 -5.30 14.01 5.00
N ASP A 45 -5.32 13.68 6.29
CA ASP A 45 -4.12 13.35 7.06
C ASP A 45 -3.46 12.07 6.53
N LEU A 46 -4.24 11.02 6.24
CA LEU A 46 -3.76 9.77 5.65
C LEU A 46 -3.14 9.99 4.27
N GLU A 47 -3.84 10.71 3.39
CA GLU A 47 -3.35 11.07 2.05
C GLU A 47 -2.02 11.83 2.18
N ARG A 48 -1.97 12.88 3.02
CA ARG A 48 -0.74 13.66 3.24
C ARG A 48 0.44 12.80 3.71
N TRP A 49 0.21 11.90 4.67
CA TRP A 49 1.30 11.07 5.20
C TRP A 49 1.76 10.01 4.21
N LEU A 50 0.83 9.32 3.55
CA LEU A 50 1.14 8.23 2.63
C LEU A 50 1.70 8.69 1.28
N CYS A 51 1.38 9.92 0.87
CA CYS A 51 1.83 10.54 -0.37
C CYS A 51 3.11 11.37 -0.21
N GLY A 52 3.70 11.41 0.99
CA GLY A 52 4.98 12.06 1.21
C GLY A 52 6.15 11.31 0.55
N ASP A 53 7.31 11.95 0.50
CA ASP A 53 8.53 11.36 -0.09
C ASP A 53 9.15 10.25 0.79
N GLU A 54 8.74 10.17 2.06
CA GLU A 54 9.25 9.19 3.02
C GLU A 54 8.37 7.94 3.10
N GLN A 55 9.00 6.78 3.27
CA GLN A 55 8.28 5.55 3.58
C GLN A 55 7.77 5.59 5.02
N VAL A 56 6.45 5.61 5.19
CA VAL A 56 5.80 5.69 6.52
C VAL A 56 4.89 4.49 6.78
N THR A 57 4.69 4.17 8.06
CA THR A 57 3.65 3.24 8.53
C THR A 57 2.63 4.02 9.34
N VAL A 58 1.37 4.01 8.89
CA VAL A 58 0.26 4.68 9.59
C VAL A 58 -0.63 3.66 10.28
N VAL A 59 -1.00 3.94 11.53
CA VAL A 59 -1.88 3.08 12.34
C VAL A 59 -3.22 3.79 12.56
N ILE A 60 -4.31 3.16 12.14
CA ILE A 60 -5.68 3.62 12.43
C ILE A 60 -6.16 2.90 13.68
N ASN A 61 -6.31 3.62 14.80
CA ASN A 61 -6.78 3.09 16.07
C ASN A 61 -8.20 3.56 16.42
N GLY A 62 -8.80 3.01 17.48
CA GLY A 62 -10.13 3.37 17.96
C GLY A 62 -11.02 2.18 18.33
N MET A 63 -12.17 2.47 18.92
CA MET A 63 -13.14 1.49 19.44
C MET A 63 -13.57 0.46 18.37
N ALA A 64 -14.00 -0.73 18.81
CA ALA A 64 -14.64 -1.70 17.93
C ALA A 64 -15.86 -1.08 17.23
N GLY A 65 -16.09 -1.44 15.96
CA GLY A 65 -17.24 -0.95 15.19
C GLY A 65 -17.15 0.50 14.67
N VAL A 66 -16.15 1.29 15.06
CA VAL A 66 -16.06 2.72 14.66
C VAL A 66 -15.77 2.98 13.18
N GLY A 67 -15.58 1.92 12.36
CA GLY A 67 -15.36 2.05 10.92
C GLY A 67 -13.90 2.17 10.46
N LYS A 68 -12.91 1.76 11.27
CA LYS A 68 -11.48 1.82 10.91
C LYS A 68 -11.14 1.13 9.59
N SER A 69 -11.65 -0.09 9.39
CA SER A 69 -11.45 -0.84 8.14
C SER A 69 -12.10 -0.14 6.94
N GLN A 70 -13.22 0.55 7.18
CA GLN A 70 -13.89 1.34 6.15
C GLN A 70 -13.07 2.58 5.77
N LEU A 71 -12.51 3.27 6.76
CA LEU A 71 -11.60 4.42 6.54
C LEU A 71 -10.35 3.98 5.75
N ALA A 72 -9.72 2.87 6.13
CA ALA A 72 -8.58 2.31 5.41
C ALA A 72 -8.92 1.95 3.96
N SER A 73 -10.10 1.37 3.73
CA SER A 73 -10.57 1.00 2.39
C SER A 73 -10.82 2.25 1.54
N GLU A 74 -11.49 3.28 2.08
CA GLU A 74 -11.75 4.52 1.35
C GLU A 74 -10.44 5.24 1.00
N CYS A 75 -9.48 5.29 1.93
CA CYS A 75 -8.14 5.81 1.66
C CYS A 75 -7.45 5.06 0.50
N ALA A 76 -7.49 3.71 0.50
CA ALA A 76 -6.91 2.91 -0.58
C ALA A 76 -7.58 3.22 -1.93
N TYR A 77 -8.90 3.37 -1.98
CA TYR A 77 -9.62 3.74 -3.21
C TYR A 77 -9.25 5.15 -3.71
N ARG A 78 -9.04 6.12 -2.82
CA ARG A 78 -8.63 7.48 -3.20
C ARG A 78 -7.20 7.54 -3.71
N LEU A 79 -6.30 6.77 -3.12
CA LEU A 79 -4.88 6.74 -3.47
C LEU A 79 -4.52 5.76 -4.59
N ARG A 80 -5.53 5.08 -5.18
CA ARG A 80 -5.33 4.05 -6.21
C ARG A 80 -4.42 4.50 -7.35
N ASP A 81 -4.52 5.75 -7.75
CA ASP A 81 -3.80 6.28 -8.91
C ASP A 81 -2.64 7.22 -8.51
N HIS A 82 -2.34 7.33 -7.21
CA HIS A 82 -1.36 8.28 -6.70
C HIS A 82 0.09 7.78 -6.78
N PHE A 83 0.32 6.47 -6.67
CA PHE A 83 1.69 5.93 -6.60
C PHE A 83 2.29 5.66 -8.00
N PRO A 84 3.44 6.26 -8.36
CA PRO A 84 4.07 6.10 -9.66
C PRO A 84 4.78 4.75 -9.78
N GLY A 85 4.54 4.04 -10.89
CA GLY A 85 5.14 2.73 -11.15
C GLY A 85 4.27 1.77 -11.98
N GLY A 86 3.29 2.25 -12.74
CA GLY A 86 2.43 1.38 -13.53
C GLY A 86 1.42 0.63 -12.64
N SER A 87 0.31 1.31 -12.35
CA SER A 87 -0.93 0.78 -11.77
C SER A 87 -0.90 0.34 -10.30
N SER A 88 -1.56 1.13 -9.46
CA SER A 88 -2.57 0.64 -8.50
C SER A 88 -2.21 -0.47 -7.49
N GLY A 89 -0.97 -0.54 -7.00
CA GLY A 89 -0.54 -1.54 -6.02
C GLY A 89 -1.04 -1.31 -4.59
N CYS A 90 -2.34 -1.52 -4.31
CA CYS A 90 -2.84 -1.64 -2.94
C CYS A 90 -3.06 -3.13 -2.59
N ARG A 91 -2.50 -3.61 -1.48
CA ARG A 91 -2.70 -4.99 -1.01
C ARG A 91 -3.31 -5.04 0.37
N TRP A 92 -4.43 -5.74 0.49
CA TRP A 92 -5.05 -6.02 1.77
C TRP A 92 -4.51 -7.31 2.37
N LEU A 93 -3.97 -7.22 3.58
CA LEU A 93 -3.48 -8.37 4.34
C LEU A 93 -4.17 -8.40 5.70
N THR A 94 -4.88 -9.50 5.99
CA THR A 94 -5.45 -9.73 7.31
C THR A 94 -4.43 -10.48 8.16
N LEU A 95 -3.81 -9.77 9.09
CA LEU A 95 -2.92 -10.38 10.08
C LEU A 95 -3.75 -10.91 11.24
N ARG A 96 -3.56 -12.17 11.59
CA ARG A 96 -4.12 -12.79 12.79
C ARG A 96 -2.96 -13.19 13.69
N THR A 97 -3.03 -12.82 14.96
CA THR A 97 -2.07 -13.32 15.95
C THR A 97 -2.27 -14.82 16.10
N SER A 98 -1.24 -15.63 15.83
CA SER A 98 -1.26 -17.04 16.24
C SER A 98 -1.28 -17.08 17.76
N ARG A 99 -2.14 -17.92 18.35
CA ARG A 99 -2.00 -18.22 19.77
C ARG A 99 -0.68 -19.00 19.95
N PRO A 100 0.19 -18.63 20.88
CA PRO A 100 1.29 -19.50 21.28
C PRO A 100 0.69 -20.83 21.76
N ARG A 101 1.23 -21.94 21.26
CA ARG A 101 0.89 -23.29 21.74
C ARG A 101 1.52 -23.53 23.10
#